data_AF-A0A3T0I038-F1
#
_entry.id   AF-A0A3T0I038-F1
#
_cell.length_a   1.000
_cell.length_b   1.000
_cell.length_c   1.000
_cell.angle_alpha   90.00
_cell.angle_beta   90.00
_cell.angle_gamma   90.00
#
_symmetry.space_group_name_H-M   'P 1'
#
loop_
_entity.id
_entity.type
_entity.pdbx_description
1 polymer ?
#
loop_
_entity_poly.entity_id
_entity_poly.type
_entity_poly.pdbx_seq_one_letter_code
_entity_poly.pdbx_strand_id
1 'polypeptide(L)'
;MKDEEIVVEELNTLLRGTYMGIHAFEHHIQRLEDPQLKQRFQSMQQEAKQNAQKLAERIQNLNGVPADSEGVSGKMHSLMHKVLLPNDTTKIIKDALKGVDQYGVEYSEELVRGDLDPESKKIAEEVINTSRRQAKELRKLLH
;
A
#
# COMPACT_ATOMS: atom_id res chain seq x y z
N MET A 1 -23.99 -0.98 12.83
CA MET A 1 -24.19 -2.28 12.17
C MET A 1 -23.99 -2.21 10.65
N LYS A 2 -24.95 -1.74 9.83
CA LYS A 2 -24.71 -1.69 8.36
C LYS A 2 -23.54 -0.78 7.94
N ASP A 3 -23.37 0.35 8.62
CA ASP A 3 -22.31 1.30 8.28
C ASP A 3 -20.93 0.81 8.73
N GLU A 4 -20.84 0.10 9.86
CA GLU A 4 -19.58 -0.45 10.37
C GLU A 4 -19.07 -1.61 9.51
N GLU A 5 -19.96 -2.45 8.96
CA GLU A 5 -19.57 -3.51 8.04
C GLU A 5 -18.94 -2.95 6.74
N ILE A 6 -19.51 -1.87 6.21
CA ILE A 6 -18.98 -1.17 5.03
C ILE A 6 -17.61 -0.57 5.33
N VAL A 7 -17.47 0.13 6.46
CA VAL A 7 -16.17 0.70 6.89
C VAL A 7 -15.12 -0.40 7.06
N VAL A 8 -15.47 -1.51 7.70
CA VAL A 8 -14.58 -2.66 7.86
C VAL A 8 -14.16 -3.24 6.50
N GLU A 9 -15.07 -3.33 5.53
CA GLU A 9 -14.76 -3.82 4.19
C GLU A 9 -13.82 -2.88 3.41
N GLU A 10 -14.05 -1.58 3.48
CA GLU A 10 -13.20 -0.56 2.85
C GLU A 10 -11.80 -0.56 3.47
N LEU A 11 -11.69 -0.55 4.80
CA LEU A 11 -10.40 -0.63 5.50
C LEU A 11 -9.66 -1.93 5.19
N ASN A 12 -10.38 -3.05 5.10
CA ASN A 12 -9.79 -4.33 4.70
C ASN A 12 -9.28 -4.31 3.25
N THR A 13 -9.96 -3.60 2.36
CA THR A 13 -9.51 -3.44 0.98
C THR A 13 -8.24 -2.59 0.92
N LEU A 14 -8.16 -1.51 1.70
CA LEU A 14 -6.96 -0.69 1.83
C LEU A 14 -5.80 -1.48 2.48
N LEU A 15 -6.09 -2.31 3.49
CA LEU A 15 -5.10 -3.17 4.16
C LEU A 15 -4.49 -4.19 3.20
N ARG A 16 -5.31 -4.87 2.38
CA ARG A 16 -4.81 -5.76 1.33
C ARG A 16 -3.90 -5.02 0.33
N GLY A 17 -4.29 -3.82 -0.11
CA GLY A 17 -3.45 -2.99 -0.98
C GLY A 17 -2.12 -2.62 -0.33
N THR A 18 -2.13 -2.38 0.99
CA THR A 18 -0.92 -2.08 1.77
C THR A 18 0.01 -3.30 1.84
N TYR A 19 -0.52 -4.50 2.10
CA TYR A 19 0.28 -5.74 2.05
C TYR A 19 0.89 -5.99 0.68
N MET A 20 0.16 -5.70 -0.40
CA MET A 20 0.73 -5.80 -1.73
C MET A 20 1.94 -4.89 -1.93
N GLY A 21 1.83 -3.63 -1.49
CA GLY A 21 2.94 -2.67 -1.53
C GLY A 21 4.15 -3.19 -0.75
N ILE A 22 3.93 -3.78 0.43
CA ILE A 22 4.98 -4.40 1.25
C ILE A 22 5.73 -5.49 0.47
N HIS A 23 5.00 -6.41 -0.16
CA HIS A 23 5.59 -7.50 -0.94
C HIS A 23 6.29 -7.01 -2.22
N ALA A 24 5.72 -6.01 -2.90
CA ALA A 24 6.36 -5.39 -4.06
C ALA A 24 7.72 -4.77 -3.66
N PHE A 25 7.76 -4.00 -2.56
CA PHE A 25 9.02 -3.47 -2.03
C PHE A 25 10.00 -4.58 -1.66
N GLU A 26 9.54 -5.65 -1.01
CA GLU A 26 10.36 -6.84 -0.66
C GLU A 26 11.07 -7.41 -1.90
N HIS A 27 10.32 -7.59 -2.99
CA HIS A 27 10.86 -8.07 -4.26
C HIS A 27 11.82 -7.10 -4.94
N HIS A 28 11.57 -5.78 -4.86
CA HIS A 28 12.46 -4.77 -5.38
C HIS A 28 13.78 -4.70 -4.60
N ILE A 29 13.71 -4.71 -3.26
CA ILE A 29 14.88 -4.64 -2.37
C ILE A 29 15.88 -5.77 -2.66
N GLN A 30 15.38 -6.98 -2.94
CA GLN A 30 16.20 -8.14 -3.30
C GLN A 30 16.98 -7.96 -4.61
N ARG A 31 16.51 -7.11 -5.53
CA ARG A 31 17.08 -6.92 -6.88
C ARG A 31 17.90 -5.65 -7.03
N LEU A 32 17.70 -4.68 -6.14
CA LEU A 32 18.55 -3.50 -6.10
C LEU A 32 19.99 -3.93 -5.80
N GLU A 33 20.97 -3.18 -6.28
CA GLU A 33 22.38 -3.39 -5.95
C GLU A 33 22.92 -2.26 -5.07
N ASP A 34 22.55 -1.01 -5.40
CA ASP A 34 22.94 0.19 -4.67
C ASP A 34 22.45 0.16 -3.20
N PRO A 35 23.36 0.18 -2.21
CA PRO A 35 23.00 0.10 -0.80
C PRO A 35 22.16 1.28 -0.29
N GLN A 36 22.38 2.49 -0.82
CA GLN A 36 21.62 3.67 -0.39
C GLN A 36 20.18 3.59 -0.89
N LEU A 37 20.00 3.15 -2.14
CA LEU A 37 18.69 2.95 -2.74
C LEU A 37 17.94 1.80 -2.06
N LYS A 38 18.63 0.70 -1.72
CA LYS A 38 18.07 -0.36 -0.88
C LYS A 38 17.55 0.18 0.44
N GLN A 39 18.35 0.99 1.13
CA GLN A 39 17.97 1.56 2.41
C GLN A 39 16.72 2.46 2.27
N ARG A 40 16.61 3.23 1.20
CA ARG A 40 15.40 4.03 0.91
C ARG A 40 14.17 3.15 0.71
N PHE A 41 14.28 2.09 -0.09
CA PHE A 41 13.17 1.15 -0.31
C PHE A 41 12.78 0.40 0.98
N GLN A 42 13.75 0.03 1.81
CA GLN A 42 13.50 -0.57 3.13
C GLN A 42 12.74 0.38 4.05
N SER A 43 13.10 1.67 4.06
CA SER A 43 12.36 2.69 4.82
C SER A 43 10.91 2.81 4.33
N MET A 44 10.68 2.88 3.01
CA MET A 44 9.33 2.93 2.43
C MET A 44 8.50 1.68 2.78
N GLN A 45 9.13 0.50 2.74
CA GLN A 45 8.50 -0.74 3.16
C GLN A 45 8.11 -0.73 4.64
N GLN A 46 9.00 -0.22 5.50
CA GLN A 46 8.74 -0.15 6.94
C GLN A 46 7.57 0.78 7.26
N GLU A 47 7.45 1.91 6.56
CA GLU A 47 6.29 2.79 6.67
C GLU A 47 5.00 2.08 6.24
N ALA A 48 5.04 1.29 5.15
CA ALA A 48 3.89 0.49 4.73
C ALA A 48 3.51 -0.57 5.78
N LYS A 49 4.49 -1.22 6.43
CA LYS A 49 4.26 -2.16 7.54
C LYS A 49 3.58 -1.49 8.73
N GLN A 50 4.00 -0.27 9.09
CA GLN A 50 3.36 0.51 10.16
C GLN A 50 1.92 0.90 9.78
N ASN A 51 1.69 1.27 8.53
CA ASN A 51 0.34 1.58 8.02
C ASN A 51 -0.58 0.36 8.04
N ALA A 52 -0.08 -0.82 7.67
CA ALA A 52 -0.84 -2.07 7.77
C ALA A 52 -1.26 -2.37 9.22
N GLN A 53 -0.36 -2.15 10.19
CA GLN A 53 -0.66 -2.30 11.60
C GLN A 53 -1.78 -1.35 12.06
N LYS A 54 -1.72 -0.06 11.70
CA LYS A 54 -2.77 0.93 12.02
C LYS A 54 -4.13 0.53 11.45
N LEU A 55 -4.16 0.07 10.21
CA LEU A 55 -5.39 -0.38 9.54
C LEU A 55 -5.97 -1.62 10.24
N ALA A 56 -5.12 -2.61 10.54
CA ALA A 56 -5.54 -3.83 11.23
C ALA A 56 -6.10 -3.52 12.63
N GLU A 57 -5.43 -2.67 13.40
CA GLU A 57 -5.90 -2.23 14.71
C GLU A 57 -7.26 -1.52 14.61
N ARG A 58 -7.44 -0.62 13.63
CA ARG A 58 -8.72 0.05 13.42
C ARG A 58 -9.84 -0.92 13.09
N ILE A 59 -9.59 -1.90 12.23
CA ILE A 59 -10.57 -2.94 11.87
C ILE A 59 -10.98 -3.74 13.12
N GLN A 60 -10.03 -4.10 13.99
CA GLN A 60 -10.33 -4.80 15.25
C GLN A 60 -11.15 -3.93 16.22
N ASN A 61 -10.85 -2.63 16.30
CA ASN A 61 -11.61 -1.68 17.12
C ASN A 61 -13.07 -1.54 16.66
N LEU A 62 -13.35 -1.82 15.39
CA LEU A 62 -14.69 -1.90 14.81
C LEU A 62 -15.33 -3.30 14.94
N ASN A 63 -14.73 -4.20 15.72
CA ASN A 63 -15.11 -5.61 15.85
C ASN A 63 -15.04 -6.41 14.54
N GLY A 64 -14.31 -5.92 13.54
CA GLY A 64 -14.02 -6.61 12.29
C GLY A 64 -12.81 -7.55 12.40
N VAL A 65 -12.69 -8.45 11.42
CA VAL A 65 -11.50 -9.30 11.27
C VAL A 65 -10.58 -8.67 10.22
N PRO A 66 -9.33 -8.30 10.57
CA PRO A 66 -8.37 -7.80 9.61
C PRO A 66 -8.02 -8.86 8.58
N ALA A 67 -7.88 -8.43 7.33
CA ALA A 67 -7.30 -9.23 6.28
C ALA A 67 -5.87 -9.60 6.65
N ASP A 68 -5.48 -10.83 6.35
CA ASP A 68 -4.10 -11.27 6.46
C ASP A 68 -3.31 -10.95 5.17
N SER A 69 -2.00 -11.14 5.22
CA SER A 69 -1.12 -10.95 4.07
C SER A 69 -1.29 -12.03 2.99
N GLU A 70 -1.92 -13.16 3.32
CA GLU A 70 -2.10 -14.32 2.43
C GLU A 70 -3.44 -14.28 1.66
N GLY A 71 -4.41 -13.51 2.15
CA GLY A 71 -5.77 -13.34 1.64
C GLY A 71 -5.85 -12.38 0.46
N VAL A 72 -5.17 -12.73 -0.62
CA VAL A 72 -5.20 -11.97 -1.87
C VAL A 72 -6.43 -12.40 -2.68
N SER A 73 -7.48 -11.58 -2.72
CA SER A 73 -8.67 -11.86 -3.55
C SER A 73 -8.29 -11.91 -5.04
N GLY A 74 -9.09 -12.58 -5.88
CA GLY A 74 -8.76 -12.80 -7.30
C GLY A 74 -8.50 -11.52 -8.12
N LYS A 75 -9.17 -10.40 -7.79
CA LYS A 75 -8.89 -9.09 -8.41
C LYS A 75 -7.48 -8.60 -8.06
N MET A 76 -7.08 -8.82 -6.82
CA MET A 76 -5.79 -8.42 -6.28
C MET A 76 -4.64 -9.28 -6.82
N HIS A 77 -4.90 -10.57 -7.05
CA HIS A 77 -3.97 -11.49 -7.72
C HIS A 77 -3.67 -11.04 -9.17
N SER A 78 -4.70 -10.58 -9.90
CA SER A 78 -4.52 -10.05 -11.26
C SER A 78 -3.68 -8.76 -11.29
N LEU A 79 -3.78 -7.92 -10.26
CA LEU A 79 -2.97 -6.71 -10.13
C LEU A 79 -1.50 -7.05 -9.81
N MET A 80 -1.25 -8.01 -8.92
CA MET A 80 0.08 -8.55 -8.64
C MET A 80 0.78 -9.08 -9.90
N HIS A 81 0.06 -9.79 -10.76
CA HIS A 81 0.63 -10.36 -11.98
C HIS A 81 1.10 -9.32 -13.01
N LYS A 82 0.67 -8.05 -12.86
CA LYS A 82 1.05 -6.93 -13.74
C LYS A 82 2.29 -6.16 -13.26
N VAL A 83 2.77 -6.45 -12.05
CA VAL A 83 4.05 -5.96 -11.54
C VAL A 83 5.13 -6.77 -12.27
N LEU A 84 5.67 -6.20 -13.35
CA LEU A 84 6.79 -6.81 -14.06
C LEU A 84 7.98 -6.85 -13.09
N LEU A 85 8.81 -7.88 -13.15
CA LEU A 85 10.01 -8.02 -12.32
C LEU A 85 11.26 -7.57 -13.10
N PRO A 86 11.55 -6.28 -13.20
CA PRO A 86 12.76 -5.83 -13.87
C PRO A 86 14.00 -6.11 -13.04
N ASN A 87 15.09 -6.44 -13.72
CA ASN A 87 16.44 -6.48 -13.12
C ASN A 87 17.19 -5.14 -13.29
N ASP A 88 16.56 -4.15 -13.95
CA ASP A 88 17.13 -2.83 -14.16
C ASP A 88 16.65 -1.86 -13.09
N THR A 89 17.57 -1.17 -12.43
CA THR A 89 17.27 -0.23 -11.33
C THR A 89 16.27 0.85 -11.73
N THR A 90 16.37 1.41 -12.94
CA THR A 90 15.44 2.45 -13.41
C THR A 90 14.04 1.88 -13.58
N LYS A 91 13.93 0.67 -14.13
CA LYS A 91 12.64 -0.03 -14.26
C LYS A 91 12.07 -0.42 -12.89
N ILE A 92 12.89 -0.83 -11.93
CA ILE A 92 12.46 -1.08 -10.53
C ILE A 92 11.84 0.18 -9.92
N ILE A 93 12.51 1.33 -10.06
CA ILE A 93 12.00 2.61 -9.53
C ILE A 93 10.69 3.01 -10.22
N LYS A 94 10.59 2.84 -11.55
CA LYS A 94 9.37 3.13 -12.31
C LYS A 94 8.21 2.22 -11.89
N ASP A 95 8.48 0.94 -11.67
CA ASP A 95 7.48 -0.03 -11.25
C ASP A 95 6.98 0.26 -9.83
N ALA A 96 7.90 0.53 -8.88
CA ALA A 96 7.55 1.00 -7.55
C ALA A 96 6.74 2.30 -7.58
N LEU A 97 7.14 3.27 -8.42
CA LEU A 97 6.41 4.52 -8.59
C LEU A 97 4.98 4.25 -9.07
N LYS A 98 4.83 3.42 -10.09
CA LYS A 98 3.51 3.04 -10.61
C LYS A 98 2.65 2.38 -9.52
N GLY A 99 3.22 1.45 -8.76
CA GLY A 99 2.51 0.78 -7.67
C GLY A 99 2.01 1.75 -6.60
N VAL A 100 2.89 2.63 -6.13
CA VAL A 100 2.58 3.61 -5.08
C VAL A 100 1.60 4.67 -5.58
N ASP A 101 1.77 5.17 -6.81
CA ASP A 101 0.94 6.25 -7.37
C ASP A 101 -0.46 5.74 -7.78
N GLN A 102 -0.53 4.64 -8.54
CA GLN A 102 -1.82 4.13 -9.04
C GLN A 102 -2.61 3.42 -7.94
N TYR A 103 -1.98 2.53 -7.16
CA TYR A 103 -2.71 1.74 -6.16
C TYR A 103 -2.71 2.42 -4.78
N GLY A 104 -1.56 2.93 -4.35
CA GLY A 104 -1.43 3.60 -3.05
C GLY A 104 -2.09 4.98 -2.99
N VAL A 105 -2.30 5.65 -4.12
CA VAL A 105 -2.96 6.96 -4.18
C VAL A 105 -4.27 6.89 -4.95
N GLU A 106 -4.27 6.76 -6.28
CA GLU A 106 -5.48 6.91 -7.10
C GLU A 106 -6.61 5.94 -6.69
N TYR A 107 -6.31 4.65 -6.67
CA TYR A 107 -7.30 3.62 -6.28
C TYR A 107 -7.72 3.74 -4.81
N SER A 108 -6.77 4.04 -3.92
CA SER A 108 -7.06 4.19 -2.50
C SER A 108 -7.95 5.40 -2.22
N GLU A 109 -7.76 6.51 -2.95
CA GLU A 109 -8.64 7.68 -2.87
C GLU A 109 -10.05 7.36 -3.37
N GLU A 110 -10.18 6.64 -4.48
CA GLU A 110 -11.49 6.21 -4.98
C GLU A 110 -12.23 5.30 -4.00
N LEU A 111 -11.49 4.39 -3.36
CA LEU A 111 -12.02 3.47 -2.36
C LEU A 111 -12.57 4.18 -1.12
N VAL A 112 -11.90 5.24 -0.65
CA VAL A 112 -12.23 5.91 0.63
C VAL A 112 -13.07 7.19 0.45
N ARG A 113 -13.60 7.43 -0.74
CA ARG A 113 -14.54 8.54 -1.02
C ARG A 113 -15.91 8.36 -0.35
N GLY A 114 -16.19 7.18 0.20
CA GLY A 114 -17.45 6.80 0.82
C GLY A 114 -17.60 7.16 2.31
N ASP A 115 -18.37 6.33 3.01
CA ASP A 115 -18.94 6.58 4.34
C ASP A 115 -18.00 6.16 5.49
N LEU A 116 -16.72 6.53 5.41
CA LEU A 116 -15.80 6.32 6.52
C LEU A 116 -16.17 7.22 7.71
N ASP A 117 -16.25 6.62 8.90
CA ASP A 117 -16.31 7.39 10.13
C ASP A 117 -15.06 8.27 10.29
N PRO A 118 -15.12 9.35 11.10
CA PRO A 118 -14.03 10.33 11.18
C PRO A 118 -12.65 9.75 11.54
N GLU A 119 -12.60 8.70 12.37
CA GLU A 119 -11.34 8.09 12.79
C GLU A 119 -10.79 7.17 11.69
N SER A 120 -11.65 6.35 11.08
CA SER A 120 -11.27 5.51 9.94
C SER A 120 -10.79 6.35 8.75
N LYS A 121 -11.47 7.47 8.49
CA LYS A 121 -11.08 8.43 7.45
C LYS A 121 -9.69 9.01 7.71
N LYS A 122 -9.41 9.43 8.95
CA LYS A 122 -8.09 9.95 9.32
C LYS A 122 -6.99 8.92 9.08
N ILE A 123 -7.21 7.68 9.50
CA ILE A 123 -6.22 6.60 9.30
C ILE A 123 -6.01 6.32 7.81
N ALA A 124 -7.09 6.23 7.03
CA ALA A 124 -7.00 6.06 5.58
C ALA A 124 -6.23 7.20 4.90
N GLU A 125 -6.50 8.45 5.28
CA GLU A 125 -5.79 9.63 4.78
C GLU A 125 -4.30 9.60 5.14
N GLU A 126 -3.93 9.17 6.35
CA GLU A 126 -2.52 9.00 6.74
C GLU A 126 -1.79 7.97 5.86
N VAL A 127 -2.46 6.86 5.54
CA VAL A 127 -1.91 5.82 4.65
C VAL A 127 -1.72 6.36 3.24
N ILE A 128 -2.75 7.00 2.68
CA ILE A 128 -2.69 7.59 1.33
C ILE A 128 -1.64 8.69 1.25
N ASN A 129 -1.52 9.54 2.28
CA ASN A 129 -0.51 10.60 2.33
C ASN A 129 0.92 10.04 2.37
N THR A 130 1.12 8.90 3.04
CA THR A 130 2.39 8.17 2.99
C THR A 130 2.72 7.76 1.56
N SER A 131 1.78 7.15 0.84
CA SER A 131 1.95 6.79 -0.57
C SER A 131 2.23 8.01 -1.46
N ARG A 132 1.49 9.12 -1.28
CA ARG A 132 1.76 10.38 -2.01
C ARG A 132 3.19 10.88 -1.79
N ARG A 133 3.71 10.81 -0.56
CA ARG A 133 5.11 11.18 -0.25
C ARG A 133 6.09 10.25 -0.96
N GLN A 134 5.91 8.94 -0.84
CA GLN A 134 6.77 7.94 -1.46
C GLN A 134 6.80 8.08 -3.00
N ALA A 135 5.65 8.34 -3.63
CA ALA A 135 5.59 8.62 -5.07
C ALA A 135 6.41 9.87 -5.46
N LYS A 136 6.40 10.92 -4.64
CA LYS A 136 7.26 12.11 -4.87
C LYS A 136 8.75 11.77 -4.72
N GLU A 137 9.11 10.95 -3.74
CA GLU A 137 10.49 10.51 -3.54
C GLU A 137 10.99 9.66 -4.70
N LEU A 138 10.18 8.71 -5.18
CA LEU A 138 10.51 7.85 -6.32
C LEU A 138 10.64 8.66 -7.62
N ARG A 139 9.79 9.67 -7.85
CA ARG A 139 9.94 10.59 -9.01
C ARG A 139 11.30 11.30 -9.00
N LYS A 140 11.76 11.76 -7.83
CA LYS A 140 13.07 12.42 -7.71
C LYS A 140 14.25 11.49 -8.02
N LEU A 141 14.09 10.18 -7.92
CA LEU A 141 15.13 9.21 -8.27
C LEU A 141 15.22 8.95 -9.78
N LEU A 142 14.24 9.39 -10.57
CA LEU A 142 14.20 9.25 -12.02
C LEU A 142 14.66 10.52 -12.78
N HIS A 143 15.03 11.57 -12.04
CA HIS A 143 15.42 12.87 -12.57
C HIS A 143 16.91 13.15 -12.34
#